data_AF-A0A351ZVF2-F1
#
_entry.id   AF-A0A351ZVF2-F1
#
_cell.length_a   1.000
_cell.length_b   1.000
_cell.length_c   1.000
_cell.angle_alpha   90.00
_cell.angle_beta   90.00
_cell.angle_gamma   90.00
#
_symmetry.space_group_name_H-M   'P 1'
#
loop_
_entity.id
_entity.type
_entity.pdbx_description
1 polymer ?
#
loop_
_entity_poly.entity_id
_entity_poly.type
_entity_poly.pdbx_seq_one_letter_code
_entity_poly.pdbx_strand_id
1 'polypeptide(L)'
;MCGIAGFFGRGDAGTLKRMTDSIAWRGPDADGFHVEADAGVHLGHRRLSILDIAGGVQPMHDHSRRYVVTFNGEIYNHREIRTELEQRGHHFTTADSDTETLLEAYKAWGTDMLPKLNGMFAFCLYDSERRTAFIARDRFGKKPLFYTHQGETFAFASELTALRQHEHLRMDTSRAALKKYFAYGYIPAPSSM
;
A
#
# COMPACT_ATOMS: atom_id res chain seq x y z
N MET A 1 -14.21 -1.02 -1.11
CA MET A 1 -12.98 -0.54 -1.76
C MET A 1 -11.83 -1.02 -0.91
N CYS A 2 -10.82 -1.74 -1.40
CA CYS A 2 -9.74 -2.25 -0.53
C CYS A 2 -9.06 -1.15 0.35
N GLY A 3 -8.30 -1.61 1.34
CA GLY A 3 -7.51 -0.76 2.22
C GLY A 3 -6.12 -1.35 2.45
N ILE A 4 -5.12 -0.48 2.52
CA ILE A 4 -3.76 -0.86 2.91
C ILE A 4 -3.39 -0.16 4.22
N ALA A 5 -2.60 -0.83 5.05
CA ALA A 5 -1.98 -0.26 6.24
C ALA A 5 -0.65 -0.94 6.47
N GLY A 6 0.36 -0.21 6.93
CA GLY A 6 1.65 -0.80 7.22
C GLY A 6 2.61 0.18 7.88
N PHE A 7 3.71 -0.36 8.39
CA PHE A 7 4.75 0.43 9.00
C PHE A 7 6.10 -0.29 8.94
N PHE A 8 7.16 0.52 9.00
CA PHE A 8 8.55 0.12 9.13
C PHE A 8 9.07 0.70 10.44
N GLY A 9 9.62 -0.13 11.32
CA GLY A 9 10.15 0.28 12.62
C GLY A 9 9.37 -0.32 13.80
N ARG A 10 9.25 0.45 14.89
CA ARG A 10 8.71 -0.04 16.16
C ARG A 10 7.24 -0.44 16.05
N GLY A 11 6.90 -1.60 16.60
CA GLY A 11 5.55 -2.15 16.68
C GLY A 11 5.59 -3.68 16.56
N ASP A 12 4.43 -4.30 16.56
CA ASP A 12 4.28 -5.75 16.46
C ASP A 12 3.13 -6.15 15.52
N ALA A 13 2.93 -7.46 15.32
CA ALA A 13 1.81 -7.98 14.55
C ALA A 13 0.44 -7.52 15.12
N GLY A 14 0.34 -7.33 16.44
CA GLY A 14 -0.86 -6.79 17.09
C GLY A 14 -1.15 -5.35 16.69
N THR A 15 -0.12 -4.53 16.56
CA THR A 15 -0.18 -3.15 16.07
C THR A 15 -0.71 -3.12 14.64
N LEU A 16 -0.12 -3.93 13.76
CA LEU A 16 -0.57 -4.04 12.37
C LEU A 16 -2.04 -4.48 12.29
N LYS A 17 -2.43 -5.48 13.09
CA LYS A 17 -3.82 -5.95 13.15
C LYS A 17 -4.79 -4.86 13.60
N ARG A 18 -4.47 -4.07 14.63
CA ARG A 18 -5.33 -2.95 15.05
C ARG A 18 -5.47 -1.91 13.92
N MET A 19 -4.36 -1.60 13.23
CA MET A 19 -4.39 -0.69 12.09
C MET A 19 -5.32 -1.20 10.99
N THR A 20 -5.21 -2.49 10.58
CA THR A 20 -6.08 -3.04 9.53
C THR A 20 -7.53 -3.22 9.98
N ASP A 21 -7.79 -3.61 11.23
CA ASP A 21 -9.14 -3.76 11.80
C ASP A 21 -9.91 -2.43 11.74
N SER A 22 -9.25 -1.30 12.02
CA SER A 22 -9.89 0.03 12.00
C SER A 22 -10.40 0.46 10.61
N ILE A 23 -9.88 -0.17 9.55
CA ILE A 23 -10.28 0.07 8.16
C ILE A 23 -10.94 -1.16 7.52
N ALA A 24 -11.42 -2.11 8.33
CA ALA A 24 -12.08 -3.32 7.84
C ALA A 24 -13.32 -3.02 6.98
N TRP A 25 -14.01 -1.92 7.25
CA TRP A 25 -15.18 -1.46 6.49
C TRP A 25 -14.87 -1.21 5.00
N ARG A 26 -13.62 -0.90 4.67
CA ARG A 26 -13.16 -0.73 3.30
C ARG A 26 -13.23 -2.06 2.54
N GLY A 27 -12.72 -3.12 3.15
CA GLY A 27 -12.59 -4.46 2.60
C GLY A 27 -12.98 -5.53 3.63
N PRO A 28 -14.28 -5.81 3.78
CA PRO A 28 -14.81 -6.71 4.81
C PRO A 28 -14.64 -8.20 4.45
N ASP A 29 -14.28 -8.53 3.21
CA ASP A 29 -14.33 -9.91 2.73
C ASP A 29 -13.11 -10.73 3.12
N ALA A 30 -11.94 -10.10 3.22
CA ALA A 30 -10.71 -10.77 3.66
C ALA A 30 -9.68 -9.78 4.21
N ASP A 31 -8.75 -10.29 5.01
CA ASP A 31 -7.50 -9.65 5.35
C ASP A 31 -6.29 -10.50 4.99
N GLY A 32 -5.12 -9.86 5.00
CA GLY A 32 -3.85 -10.53 4.94
C GLY A 32 -2.75 -9.66 5.51
N PHE A 33 -1.66 -10.31 5.90
CA PHE A 33 -0.58 -9.72 6.67
C PHE A 33 0.76 -10.29 6.20
N HIS A 34 1.77 -9.41 6.13
CA HIS A 34 3.17 -9.76 6.02
C HIS A 34 3.92 -9.10 7.16
N VAL A 35 4.64 -9.90 7.95
CA VAL A 35 5.39 -9.43 9.12
C VAL A 35 6.78 -10.05 9.09
N GLU A 36 7.81 -9.19 8.99
CA GLU A 36 9.21 -9.55 9.26
C GLU A 36 9.67 -8.78 10.49
N ALA A 37 9.40 -9.33 11.67
CA ALA A 37 9.63 -8.64 12.94
C ALA A 37 11.10 -8.22 13.13
N ASP A 38 12.05 -9.09 12.76
CA ASP A 38 13.49 -8.81 12.87
C ASP A 38 13.95 -7.67 11.94
N ALA A 39 13.23 -7.43 10.84
CA ALA A 39 13.46 -6.33 9.92
C ALA A 39 12.58 -5.11 10.21
N GLY A 40 11.67 -5.20 11.19
CA GLY A 40 10.69 -4.16 11.52
C GLY A 40 9.65 -3.90 10.43
N VAL A 41 9.37 -4.87 9.55
CA VAL A 41 8.48 -4.68 8.38
C VAL A 41 7.09 -5.25 8.65
N HIS A 42 6.06 -4.43 8.43
CA HIS A 42 4.67 -4.78 8.70
C HIS A 42 3.78 -4.26 7.57
N LEU A 43 3.21 -5.16 6.77
CA LEU A 43 2.31 -4.81 5.66
C LEU A 43 0.98 -5.53 5.83
N GLY A 44 -0.12 -4.79 5.72
CA GLY A 44 -1.47 -5.30 5.90
C GLY A 44 -2.37 -4.88 4.74
N HIS A 45 -3.38 -5.71 4.48
CA HIS A 45 -4.36 -5.48 3.43
C HIS A 45 -5.77 -5.84 3.93
N ARG A 46 -6.76 -5.07 3.46
CA ARG A 46 -8.20 -5.31 3.62
C ARG A 46 -8.82 -5.39 2.23
N ARG A 47 -9.47 -6.51 1.92
CA ARG A 47 -9.95 -6.82 0.59
C ARG A 47 -11.46 -6.66 0.47
N LEU A 48 -11.90 -5.97 -0.57
CA LEU A 48 -13.27 -6.07 -1.09
C LEU A 48 -13.20 -6.86 -2.40
N SER A 49 -13.85 -8.01 -2.44
CA SER A 49 -13.84 -8.98 -3.52
C SER A 49 -14.93 -8.62 -4.54
N ILE A 50 -14.68 -7.62 -5.38
CA ILE A 50 -15.60 -7.27 -6.49
C ILE A 50 -15.27 -8.08 -7.76
N LEU A 51 -13.97 -8.25 -8.07
CA LEU A 51 -13.46 -8.98 -9.24
C LEU A 51 -12.35 -9.96 -8.81
N ASP A 52 -12.30 -11.12 -9.50
CA ASP A 52 -11.38 -12.26 -9.29
C ASP A 52 -11.26 -12.75 -7.84
N ILE A 53 -12.21 -13.56 -7.39
CA ILE A 53 -12.32 -14.02 -5.98
C ILE A 53 -11.10 -14.85 -5.53
N ALA A 54 -10.40 -15.56 -6.43
CA ALA A 54 -9.42 -16.60 -6.05
C ALA A 54 -7.95 -16.17 -6.15
N GLY A 55 -7.57 -15.29 -7.08
CA GLY A 55 -6.15 -14.98 -7.39
C GLY A 55 -5.54 -13.79 -6.62
N GLY A 56 -6.33 -13.03 -5.87
CA GLY A 56 -5.94 -11.71 -5.35
C GLY A 56 -5.56 -11.65 -3.87
N VAL A 57 -4.97 -12.70 -3.29
CA VAL A 57 -4.53 -12.69 -1.88
C VAL A 57 -3.41 -11.67 -1.71
N GLN A 58 -3.56 -10.78 -0.73
CA GLN A 58 -2.60 -9.71 -0.46
C GLN A 58 -2.33 -9.59 1.05
N PRO A 59 -1.10 -9.22 1.47
CA PRO A 59 0.05 -8.87 0.64
C PRO A 59 0.53 -10.00 -0.28
N MET A 60 0.80 -9.67 -1.55
CA MET A 60 1.17 -10.63 -2.59
C MET A 60 2.68 -10.76 -2.64
N HIS A 61 3.16 -12.00 -2.66
CA HIS A 61 4.58 -12.32 -2.83
C HIS A 61 4.89 -12.69 -4.28
N ASP A 62 6.10 -12.38 -4.70
CA ASP A 62 6.65 -12.97 -5.92
C ASP A 62 7.03 -14.45 -5.70
N HIS A 63 7.34 -15.16 -6.79
CA HIS A 63 7.73 -16.57 -6.73
C HIS A 63 8.96 -16.81 -5.83
N SER A 64 9.93 -15.90 -5.81
CA SER A 64 11.13 -16.02 -4.96
C SER A 64 10.89 -15.63 -3.50
N ARG A 65 9.73 -15.04 -3.18
CA ARG A 65 9.39 -14.41 -1.90
C ARG A 65 10.33 -13.29 -1.45
N ARG A 66 11.17 -12.78 -2.36
CA ARG A 66 12.00 -11.60 -2.12
C ARG A 66 11.15 -10.33 -2.09
N TYR A 67 10.17 -10.25 -2.97
CA TYR A 67 9.30 -9.08 -3.10
C TYR A 67 7.93 -9.37 -2.52
N VAL A 68 7.38 -8.37 -1.84
CA VAL A 68 6.01 -8.38 -1.32
C VAL A 68 5.34 -7.05 -1.60
N VAL A 69 4.07 -7.07 -2.01
CA VAL A 69 3.28 -5.87 -2.30
C VAL A 69 1.94 -5.87 -1.57
N THR A 70 1.56 -4.74 -1.00
CA THR A 70 0.18 -4.45 -0.60
C THR A 70 -0.35 -3.30 -1.46
N PHE A 71 -1.50 -3.50 -2.10
CA PHE A 71 -2.02 -2.66 -3.17
C PHE A 71 -3.53 -2.45 -3.03
N ASN A 72 -3.93 -1.18 -2.99
CA ASN A 72 -5.31 -0.74 -3.11
C ASN A 72 -5.46 0.04 -4.40
N GLY A 73 -6.03 -0.58 -5.41
CA GLY A 73 -6.11 0.04 -6.73
C GLY A 73 -6.62 -0.88 -7.80
N GLU A 74 -6.58 -0.37 -9.02
CA GLU A 74 -6.75 -1.08 -10.28
C GLU A 74 -5.75 -0.49 -11.30
N ILE A 75 -5.01 -1.35 -12.00
CA ILE A 75 -4.17 -0.96 -13.15
C ILE A 75 -4.91 -1.33 -14.42
N TYR A 76 -5.53 -0.36 -15.06
CA TYR A 76 -6.41 -0.58 -16.21
C TYR A 76 -5.68 -1.15 -17.43
N ASN A 77 -4.41 -0.78 -17.63
CA ASN A 77 -3.59 -1.29 -18.72
C ASN A 77 -2.71 -2.49 -18.32
N HIS A 78 -3.06 -3.22 -17.25
CA HIS A 78 -2.22 -4.32 -16.77
C HIS A 78 -2.00 -5.43 -17.81
N ARG A 79 -3.00 -5.74 -18.66
CA ARG A 79 -2.84 -6.75 -19.72
C ARG A 79 -1.80 -6.35 -20.77
N GLU A 80 -1.75 -5.07 -21.15
CA GLU A 80 -0.76 -4.53 -22.08
C GLU A 80 0.65 -4.61 -21.49
N ILE A 81 0.80 -4.19 -20.22
CA ILE A 81 2.06 -4.27 -19.48
C ILE A 81 2.50 -5.73 -19.33
N ARG A 82 1.58 -6.62 -19.00
CA ARG A 82 1.84 -8.07 -18.87
C ARG A 82 2.42 -8.64 -20.15
N THR A 83 1.84 -8.33 -21.31
CA THR A 83 2.38 -8.76 -22.61
C THR A 83 3.80 -8.21 -22.86
N GLU A 84 4.08 -6.95 -22.52
CA GLU A 84 5.45 -6.39 -22.62
C GLU A 84 6.45 -7.14 -21.72
N LEU A 85 6.02 -7.51 -20.50
CA LEU A 85 6.84 -8.24 -19.54
C LEU A 85 7.07 -9.70 -19.94
N GLU A 86 6.05 -10.39 -20.45
CA GLU A 86 6.17 -11.76 -20.99
C GLU A 86 7.17 -11.80 -22.15
N GLN A 87 7.16 -10.81 -23.05
CA GLN A 87 8.14 -10.68 -24.13
C GLN A 87 9.57 -10.44 -23.63
N ARG A 88 9.72 -9.88 -22.43
CA ARG A 88 11.01 -9.70 -21.73
C ARG A 88 11.43 -10.94 -20.92
N GLY A 89 10.63 -12.00 -20.91
CA GLY A 89 10.91 -13.25 -20.20
C GLY A 89 10.42 -13.29 -18.75
N HIS A 90 9.53 -12.38 -18.34
CA HIS A 90 8.86 -12.49 -17.05
C HIS A 90 7.78 -13.58 -17.09
N HIS A 91 7.59 -14.24 -15.96
CA HIS A 91 6.60 -15.30 -15.78
C HIS A 91 5.56 -14.88 -14.76
N PHE A 92 4.31 -15.25 -15.03
CA PHE A 92 3.15 -14.96 -14.20
C PHE A 92 2.53 -16.25 -13.70
N THR A 93 2.16 -16.26 -12.42
CA THR A 93 1.52 -17.38 -11.73
C THR A 93 0.00 -17.27 -11.81
N THR A 94 -0.53 -16.05 -11.79
CA THR A 94 -1.97 -15.79 -11.89
C THR A 94 -2.39 -15.62 -13.35
N ALA A 95 -3.64 -15.97 -13.65
CA ALA A 95 -4.18 -15.82 -15.00
C ALA A 95 -4.41 -14.34 -15.38
N ASP A 96 -4.92 -13.52 -14.45
CA ASP A 96 -5.37 -12.14 -14.74
C ASP A 96 -5.30 -11.24 -13.48
N SER A 97 -4.11 -11.03 -12.91
CA SER A 97 -3.92 -10.12 -11.76
C SER A 97 -3.12 -8.87 -12.12
N ASP A 98 -3.71 -7.71 -11.85
CA ASP A 98 -3.02 -6.43 -11.94
C ASP A 98 -1.97 -6.24 -10.83
N THR A 99 -2.17 -6.85 -9.67
CA THR A 99 -1.24 -6.85 -8.54
C THR A 99 0.04 -7.61 -8.89
N GLU A 100 -0.07 -8.77 -9.53
CA GLU A 100 1.10 -9.50 -10.02
C GLU A 100 1.80 -8.73 -11.15
N THR A 101 1.02 -8.10 -12.05
CA THR A 101 1.56 -7.19 -13.09
C THR A 101 2.38 -6.05 -12.49
N LEU A 102 1.89 -5.42 -11.42
CA LEU A 102 2.60 -4.37 -10.70
C LEU A 102 3.94 -4.87 -10.13
N LEU A 103 3.94 -6.05 -9.52
CA LEU A 103 5.12 -6.63 -8.91
C LEU A 103 6.19 -6.96 -9.97
N GLU A 104 5.78 -7.60 -11.08
CA GLU A 104 6.70 -7.93 -12.18
C GLU A 104 7.21 -6.68 -12.91
N ALA A 105 6.37 -5.65 -13.05
CA ALA A 105 6.78 -4.36 -13.60
C ALA A 105 7.89 -3.71 -12.74
N TYR A 106 7.80 -3.81 -11.41
CA TYR A 106 8.85 -3.32 -10.52
C TYR A 106 10.14 -4.13 -10.66
N LYS A 107 10.07 -5.45 -10.85
CA LYS A 107 11.25 -6.28 -11.12
C LYS A 107 11.94 -5.90 -12.42
N ALA A 108 11.17 -5.55 -13.45
CA ALA A 108 11.68 -5.19 -14.77
C ALA A 108 12.27 -3.77 -14.84
N TRP A 109 11.61 -2.81 -14.19
CA TRP A 109 11.87 -1.38 -14.39
C TRP A 109 12.11 -0.59 -13.10
N GLY A 110 12.00 -1.23 -11.93
CA GLY A 110 12.07 -0.53 -10.65
C GLY A 110 11.03 0.59 -10.56
N THR A 111 11.46 1.77 -10.12
CA THR A 111 10.60 2.95 -9.99
C THR A 111 10.18 3.55 -11.34
N ASP A 112 10.91 3.24 -12.42
CA ASP A 112 10.62 3.74 -13.77
C ASP A 112 9.38 3.07 -14.39
N MET A 113 8.74 2.14 -13.67
CA MET A 113 7.43 1.61 -14.05
C MET A 113 6.31 2.65 -13.92
N LEU A 114 6.42 3.65 -13.03
CA LEU A 114 5.30 4.54 -12.70
C LEU A 114 4.69 5.26 -13.92
N PRO A 115 5.47 5.81 -14.87
CA PRO A 115 4.91 6.44 -16.08
C PRO A 115 4.16 5.48 -17.00
N LYS A 116 4.40 4.16 -16.89
CA LYS A 116 3.72 3.12 -17.67
C LYS A 116 2.38 2.70 -17.07
N LEU A 117 2.15 2.97 -15.78
CA LEU A 117 0.93 2.56 -15.09
C LEU A 117 -0.23 3.51 -15.41
N ASN A 118 -1.29 2.99 -16.01
CA ASN A 118 -2.57 3.68 -16.15
C ASN A 118 -3.57 3.06 -15.19
N GLY A 119 -4.04 3.82 -14.20
CA GLY A 119 -4.89 3.28 -13.16
C GLY A 119 -5.22 4.25 -12.04
N MET A 120 -5.84 3.70 -11.01
CA MET A 120 -6.03 4.34 -9.71
C MET A 120 -5.40 3.46 -8.65
N PHE A 121 -4.43 3.95 -7.89
CA PHE A 121 -3.66 3.06 -7.02
C PHE A 121 -3.00 3.78 -5.85
N ALA A 122 -2.86 3.03 -4.76
CA ALA A 122 -1.88 3.26 -3.72
C ALA A 122 -1.28 1.90 -3.37
N PHE A 123 0.04 1.80 -3.28
CA PHE A 123 0.71 0.56 -2.89
C PHE A 123 1.97 0.80 -2.09
N CYS A 124 2.40 -0.25 -1.41
CA CYS A 124 3.73 -0.40 -0.85
C CYS A 124 4.31 -1.73 -1.32
N LEU A 125 5.49 -1.67 -1.94
CA LEU A 125 6.29 -2.82 -2.33
C LEU A 125 7.56 -2.85 -1.48
N TYR A 126 7.90 -4.01 -0.95
CA TYR A 126 9.10 -4.21 -0.15
C TYR A 126 10.01 -5.27 -0.80
N ASP A 127 11.30 -4.95 -0.88
CA ASP A 127 12.38 -5.85 -1.32
C ASP A 127 13.17 -6.27 -0.07
N SER A 128 13.04 -7.54 0.33
CA SER A 128 13.64 -8.06 1.56
C SER A 128 15.17 -8.20 1.49
N GLU A 129 15.73 -8.37 0.30
CA GLU A 129 17.18 -8.47 0.10
C GLU A 129 17.84 -7.09 0.23
N ARG A 130 17.23 -6.07 -0.40
CA ARG A 130 17.73 -4.69 -0.31
C ARG A 130 17.28 -3.96 0.96
N ARG A 131 16.31 -4.50 1.68
CA ARG A 131 15.63 -3.87 2.83
C ARG A 131 15.10 -2.48 2.48
N THR A 132 14.48 -2.37 1.30
CA THR A 132 13.93 -1.10 0.81
C THR A 132 12.45 -1.24 0.52
N ALA A 133 11.69 -0.23 0.93
CA ALA A 133 10.29 -0.10 0.58
C ALA A 133 10.09 1.01 -0.46
N PHE A 134 9.25 0.74 -1.44
CA PHE A 134 8.79 1.70 -2.43
C PHE A 134 7.28 1.87 -2.32
N ILE A 135 6.86 3.10 -2.03
CA ILE A 135 5.45 3.45 -1.81
C ILE A 135 5.06 4.48 -2.86
N ALA A 136 3.97 4.25 -3.55
CA ALA A 136 3.48 5.17 -4.57
C ALA A 136 1.95 5.30 -4.55
N ARG A 137 1.50 6.43 -5.10
CA ARG A 137 0.10 6.79 -5.30
C ARG A 137 -0.08 7.24 -6.74
N ASP A 138 -1.25 7.00 -7.32
CA ASP A 138 -1.57 7.41 -8.69
C ASP A 138 -1.51 8.94 -8.86
N ARG A 139 -1.33 9.36 -10.12
CA ARG A 139 -1.11 10.76 -10.53
C ARG A 139 -2.22 11.72 -10.07
N PHE A 140 -3.46 11.23 -9.97
CA PHE A 140 -4.61 12.04 -9.56
C PHE A 140 -4.92 11.89 -8.07
N GLY A 141 -4.19 11.04 -7.36
CA GLY A 141 -4.45 10.73 -5.97
C GLY A 141 -5.83 10.11 -5.75
N LYS A 142 -6.34 9.29 -6.68
CA LYS A 142 -7.67 8.68 -6.54
C LYS A 142 -7.79 7.77 -5.32
N LYS A 143 -6.76 6.96 -5.05
CA LYS A 143 -6.74 6.09 -3.86
C LYS A 143 -6.09 6.81 -2.69
N PRO A 144 -6.73 6.88 -1.50
CA PRO A 144 -6.16 7.60 -0.37
C PRO A 144 -4.93 6.87 0.16
N LEU A 145 -3.92 7.66 0.51
CA LEU A 145 -2.67 7.21 1.13
C LEU A 145 -2.18 8.33 2.04
N PHE A 146 -2.22 8.06 3.34
CA PHE A 146 -1.66 8.90 4.41
C PHE A 146 -0.39 8.25 4.90
N TYR A 147 0.60 9.06 5.29
CA TYR A 147 1.83 8.55 5.89
C TYR A 147 2.37 9.50 6.95
N THR A 148 3.22 8.99 7.81
CA THR A 148 3.98 9.78 8.78
C THR A 148 5.33 9.14 9.03
N HIS A 149 6.31 9.97 9.38
CA HIS A 149 7.64 9.53 9.77
C HIS A 149 7.98 10.18 11.11
N GLN A 150 8.00 9.39 12.18
CA GLN A 150 8.24 9.83 13.54
C GLN A 150 9.32 8.97 14.18
N GLY A 151 10.47 9.57 14.49
CA GLY A 151 11.64 8.83 14.99
C GLY A 151 12.09 7.79 13.97
N GLU A 152 12.16 6.53 14.39
CA GLU A 152 12.54 5.39 13.55
C GLU A 152 11.34 4.66 12.92
N THR A 153 10.13 5.20 13.11
CA THR A 153 8.90 4.58 12.57
C THR A 153 8.38 5.38 11.38
N PHE A 154 8.33 4.73 10.22
CA PHE A 154 7.57 5.19 9.06
C PHE A 154 6.27 4.38 8.98
N ALA A 155 5.11 5.04 8.95
CA ALA A 155 3.83 4.36 8.86
C ALA A 155 2.98 4.94 7.72
N PHE A 156 2.18 4.10 7.08
CA PHE A 156 1.27 4.48 6.02
C PHE A 156 -0.07 3.75 6.13
N ALA A 157 -1.15 4.36 5.63
CA ALA A 157 -2.45 3.73 5.54
C ALA A 157 -3.38 4.41 4.54
N SER A 158 -4.45 3.72 4.14
CA SER A 158 -5.53 4.32 3.37
C SER A 158 -6.35 5.34 4.16
N GLU A 159 -6.33 5.31 5.49
CA GLU A 159 -7.07 6.26 6.35
C GLU A 159 -6.28 6.63 7.60
N LEU A 160 -6.51 7.85 8.11
CA LEU A 160 -5.92 8.32 9.37
C LEU A 160 -6.33 7.48 10.58
N THR A 161 -7.52 6.87 10.55
CA THR A 161 -8.04 5.97 11.61
C THR A 161 -7.09 4.81 11.89
N ALA A 162 -6.46 4.26 10.85
CA ALA A 162 -5.44 3.22 10.97
C ALA A 162 -4.16 3.74 11.61
N LEU A 163 -3.64 4.89 11.17
CA LEU A 163 -2.43 5.48 11.78
C LEU A 163 -2.61 5.77 13.28
N ARG A 164 -3.83 6.15 13.69
CA ARG A 164 -4.17 6.38 15.12
C ARG A 164 -4.11 5.11 15.98
N GLN A 165 -4.11 3.91 15.39
CA GLN A 165 -4.01 2.65 16.14
C GLN A 165 -2.56 2.25 16.46
N HIS A 166 -1.58 2.96 15.91
CA HIS A 166 -0.18 2.69 16.13
C HIS A 166 0.31 3.38 17.41
N GLU A 167 0.61 2.61 18.45
CA GLU A 167 0.85 3.12 19.81
C GLU A 167 2.09 4.03 19.95
N HIS A 168 3.06 3.89 19.05
CA HIS A 168 4.24 4.75 19.02
C HIS A 168 4.08 6.03 18.18
N LEU A 169 2.96 6.23 17.50
CA LEU A 169 2.71 7.44 16.71
C LEU A 169 1.92 8.46 17.53
N ARG A 170 2.37 9.72 17.50
CA ARG A 170 1.59 10.83 18.03
C ARG A 170 0.71 11.40 16.93
N MET A 171 -0.61 11.37 17.16
CA MET A 171 -1.64 11.81 16.22
C MET A 171 -2.49 12.92 16.85
N ASP A 172 -1.85 14.02 17.24
CA ASP A 172 -2.49 15.18 17.87
C ASP A 172 -3.16 16.08 16.84
N THR A 173 -4.31 16.66 17.21
CA THR A 173 -5.03 17.59 16.33
C THR A 173 -4.33 18.95 16.28
N SER A 174 -3.88 19.36 15.09
CA SER A 174 -3.31 20.68 14.88
C SER A 174 -4.38 21.77 14.85
N ARG A 175 -4.36 22.67 15.84
CA ARG A 175 -5.21 23.88 15.85
C ARG A 175 -5.00 24.75 14.60
N ALA A 176 -3.79 24.79 14.06
CA ALA A 176 -3.48 25.53 12.84
C ALA A 176 -4.13 24.88 11.61
N ALA A 177 -4.10 23.54 11.50
CA ALA A 177 -4.78 22.81 10.44
C ALA A 177 -6.30 22.99 10.51
N LEU A 178 -6.89 22.95 11.71
CA LEU A 178 -8.32 23.23 11.91
C LEU A 178 -8.70 24.64 11.44
N LYS A 179 -7.92 25.67 11.81
CA LYS A 179 -8.15 27.04 11.33
C LYS A 179 -8.14 27.12 9.80
N LYS A 180 -7.18 26.45 9.15
CA LYS A 180 -7.10 26.39 7.68
C LYS A 180 -8.29 25.67 7.06
N TYR A 181 -8.75 24.56 7.65
CA TYR A 181 -9.95 23.87 7.20
C TYR A 181 -11.18 24.76 7.26
N PHE A 182 -11.40 25.47 8.36
CA PHE A 182 -12.53 26.41 8.46
C PHE A 182 -12.39 27.62 7.54
N ALA A 183 -11.17 28.07 7.22
CA ALA A 183 -10.93 29.19 6.33
C ALA A 183 -11.07 28.83 4.84
N TYR A 184 -10.64 27.62 4.44
CA TYR A 184 -10.49 27.25 3.02
C TYR A 184 -11.38 26.08 2.58
N GLY A 185 -12.03 25.38 3.50
CA GLY A 185 -12.78 24.14 3.22
C GLY A 185 -11.91 22.90 3.01
N TYR A 186 -10.58 23.04 3.09
CA TYR A 186 -9.60 21.95 3.00
C TYR A 186 -8.33 22.31 3.79
N ILE A 187 -7.46 21.33 4.03
CA ILE A 187 -6.18 21.54 4.70
C ILE A 187 -5.07 21.59 3.65
N PRO A 188 -4.50 22.77 3.35
CA PRO A 188 -3.43 22.88 2.36
C PRO A 188 -2.12 22.30 2.89
N ALA A 189 -1.29 21.80 1.98
CA ALA A 189 0.08 21.44 2.28
C ALA A 189 0.85 22.65 2.87
N PRO A 190 1.80 22.43 3.80
CA PRO A 190 2.22 21.14 4.35
C PRO A 190 1.38 20.68 5.57
N SER A 191 0.26 21.32 5.89
CA SER A 191 -0.50 21.06 7.13
C SER A 191 -1.45 19.86 7.08
N SER A 192 -1.49 19.15 5.96
CA SER A 192 -2.38 18.00 5.72
C SER A 192 -1.93 16.71 6.39
N MET A 193 -0.74 16.69 6.98
CA MET A 193 -0.17 15.55 7.72
C MET A 193 0.31 16.00 9.09
#